data_AF-A0A529I3X8-F1
#
_entry.id   AF-A0A529I3X8-F1
#
_cell.length_a   1.000
_cell.length_b   1.000
_cell.length_c   1.000
_cell.angle_alpha   90.00
_cell.angle_beta   90.00
_cell.angle_gamma   90.00
#
_symmetry.space_group_name_H-M   'P 1'
#
loop_
_entity.id
_entity.type
_entity.pdbx_description
1 polymer ?
#
loop_
_entity_poly.entity_id
_entity_poly.type
_entity_poly.pdbx_seq_one_letter_code
_entity_poly.pdbx_strand_id
1 'polypeptide(L)' 'VNVVTGDKVEIDGKNIRVTHPNGMKEEIENGRFRMEDALGRTIVERAATAADVARLNSF' A
#
# COMPACT_ATOMS: atom_id res chain seq x y z
N VAL A 1 6.37 -7.52 10.75
CA VAL A 1 5.04 -7.04 11.18
C VAL A 1 5.24 -5.74 11.91
N ASN A 2 4.90 -4.61 11.28
CA ASN A 2 4.92 -3.33 11.99
C ASN A 2 3.74 -3.29 12.95
N VAL A 3 4.06 -3.09 14.23
CA VAL A 3 3.15 -3.32 15.34
C VAL A 3 2.14 -2.18 15.52
N VAL A 4 2.23 -1.10 14.72
CA VAL A 4 1.35 0.07 14.83
C VAL A 4 -0.02 -0.16 14.19
N THR A 5 -0.13 -1.03 13.17
CA THR A 5 -1.39 -1.26 12.43
C THR A 5 -1.69 -2.72 12.10
N GLY A 6 -0.71 -3.63 12.20
CA GLY A 6 -0.89 -5.03 11.79
C GLY A 6 -0.85 -5.24 10.27
N ASP A 7 -0.38 -4.24 9.54
CA ASP A 7 -0.28 -4.27 8.09
C ASP A 7 0.86 -5.20 7.64
N LYS A 8 0.58 -5.99 6.61
CA LYS A 8 1.57 -6.80 5.92
C LYS A 8 2.09 -6.02 4.73
N VAL A 9 3.32 -5.53 4.82
CA VAL A 9 4.01 -4.84 3.74
C VAL A 9 4.89 -5.83 2.99
N GLU A 10 4.76 -5.87 1.67
CA GLU A 10 5.54 -6.64 0.71
C GLU A 10 6.18 -5.67 -0.27
N ILE A 11 7.51 -5.66 -0.34
CA ILE A 11 8.27 -4.76 -1.22
C ILE A 11 8.95 -5.64 -2.27
N ASP A 12 8.55 -5.46 -3.54
CA ASP A 12 9.12 -6.16 -4.69
C ASP A 12 9.83 -5.15 -5.60
N GLY A 13 11.09 -4.86 -5.30
CA GLY A 13 11.93 -3.92 -6.05
C GLY A 13 11.38 -2.48 -6.06
N LYS A 14 10.60 -2.13 -7.08
CA LYS A 14 9.93 -0.82 -7.24
C LYS A 14 8.44 -0.85 -6.90
N ASN A 15 7.89 -2.03 -6.69
CA ASN A 15 6.50 -2.23 -6.34
C ASN A 15 6.39 -2.40 -4.83
N ILE A 16 5.39 -1.78 -4.24
CA ILE A 16 5.10 -1.94 -2.81
C ILE A 16 3.64 -2.34 -2.66
N ARG A 17 3.37 -3.40 -1.93
CA ARG A 17 2.02 -3.86 -1.63
C ARG A 17 1.82 -3.92 -0.12
N VAL A 18 0.73 -3.37 0.36
CA VAL A 18 0.30 -3.45 1.76
C VAL A 18 -1.02 -4.18 1.81
N THR A 19 -1.09 -5.20 2.65
CA THR A 19 -2.34 -5.88 2.97
C THR A 19 -2.72 -5.54 4.41
N HIS A 20 -3.87 -4.91 4.57
CA HIS A 20 -4.43 -4.54 5.86
C HIS A 20 -5.24 -5.71 6.44
N PRO A 21 -5.27 -5.87 7.77
CA PRO A 21 -6.06 -6.93 8.42
C PRO A 21 -7.58 -6.76 8.25
N ASN A 22 -8.04 -5.56 7.90
CA ASN A 22 -9.44 -5.26 7.58
C ASN A 22 -9.85 -5.68 6.15
N GLY A 23 -8.93 -6.25 5.36
CA GLY A 23 -9.15 -6.68 3.99
C GLY A 23 -8.83 -5.62 2.93
N MET A 24 -8.52 -4.38 3.33
CA MET A 24 -8.03 -3.35 2.40
C MET A 24 -6.62 -3.70 1.90
N LYS A 25 -6.33 -3.26 0.68
CA LYS A 25 -5.05 -3.48 0.01
C LYS A 25 -4.56 -2.15 -0.54
N GLU A 26 -3.31 -1.81 -0.31
CA GLU A 26 -2.66 -0.68 -0.97
C GLU A 26 -1.56 -1.23 -1.87
N GLU A 27 -1.42 -0.69 -3.06
CA GLU A 27 -0.38 -1.06 -3.99
C GLU A 27 0.23 0.19 -4.62
N ILE A 28 1.55 0.25 -4.65
CA ILE A 28 2.31 1.20 -5.43
C ILE A 28 2.98 0.44 -6.55
N GLU A 29 2.63 0.79 -7.78
CA GLU A 29 3.28 0.29 -8.98
C GLU A 29 3.59 1.46 -9.90
N ASN A 30 4.82 1.51 -10.40
CA ASN A 30 5.25 2.51 -11.39
C ASN A 30 4.97 3.97 -10.98
N GLY A 31 5.10 4.27 -9.68
CA GLY A 31 4.82 5.61 -9.15
C GLY A 31 3.34 5.97 -9.08
N ARG A 32 2.43 4.99 -9.13
CA ARG A 32 0.99 5.17 -8.90
C ARG A 32 0.58 4.41 -7.65
N PHE A 33 -0.14 5.08 -6.78
CA PHE A 33 -0.75 4.51 -5.59
C PHE A 33 -2.18 4.10 -5.91
N ARG A 34 -2.51 2.85 -5.63
CA ARG A 34 -3.84 2.27 -5.76
C ARG A 34 -4.25 1.70 -4.41
N MET A 35 -5.44 2.04 -3.94
CA MET A 35 -6.07 1.45 -2.76
C MET A 35 -7.33 0.72 -3.17
N GLU A 36 -7.38 -0.55 -2.80
CA GLU A 36 -8.47 -1.47 -3.05
C GLU A 36 -9.13 -1.84 -1.73
N ASP A 37 -10.44 -1.84 -1.69
CA ASP A 37 -11.21 -2.28 -0.51
C ASP A 37 -11.27 -3.82 -0.44
N ALA A 38 -11.75 -4.37 0.68
CA ALA A 38 -11.94 -5.80 0.86
C ALA A 38 -12.82 -6.46 -0.21
N LEU A 39 -13.71 -5.69 -0.84
CA LEU A 39 -14.56 -6.14 -1.96
C LEU A 39 -13.86 -6.09 -3.34
N GLY A 40 -12.58 -5.74 -3.41
CA GLY A 40 -11.84 -5.64 -4.68
C GLY A 40 -12.20 -4.40 -5.51
N ARG A 41 -12.75 -3.37 -4.87
CA ARG A 41 -13.08 -2.09 -5.52
C ARG A 41 -11.94 -1.10 -5.32
N THR A 42 -11.48 -0.48 -6.39
CA THR A 42 -10.52 0.62 -6.31
C THR A 42 -11.21 1.84 -5.68
N ILE A 43 -10.83 2.17 -4.45
CA ILE A 43 -11.32 3.35 -3.72
C ILE A 43 -10.49 4.58 -4.09
N VAL A 44 -9.17 4.40 -4.22
CA VAL A 44 -8.23 5.48 -4.52
C VAL A 44 -7.29 5.03 -5.62
N GLU A 45 -7.11 5.87 -6.63
CA GLU A 45 -6.02 5.76 -7.60
C GLU A 45 -5.43 7.16 -7.79
N ARG A 46 -4.16 7.34 -7.39
CA ARG A 46 -3.46 8.62 -7.52
C ARG A 46 -1.99 8.41 -7.83
N ALA A 47 -1.30 9.46 -8.28
CA ALA A 47 0.15 9.41 -8.35
C ALA A 47 0.72 9.17 -6.95
N ALA A 48 1.59 8.16 -6.82
CA ALA A 48 2.33 7.93 -5.59
C ALA A 48 3.27 9.11 -5.40
N THR A 49 3.17 9.76 -4.25
CA THR A 49 4.11 10.81 -3.90
C THR A 49 5.33 10.21 -3.21
N ALA A 50 6.46 10.92 -3.23
CA ALA A 50 7.65 10.48 -2.49
C ALA A 50 7.36 10.29 -0.99
N ALA A 51 6.39 11.03 -0.44
CA ALA A 51 5.90 10.84 0.92
C ALA A 51 5.20 9.49 1.12
N ASP A 52 4.43 9.02 0.13
CA ASP A 52 3.78 7.70 0.19
C ASP A 52 4.82 6.58 0.19
N VAL A 53 5.82 6.67 -0.70
CA VAL A 53 6.93 5.70 -0.77
C VAL A 53 7.74 5.70 0.52
N ALA A 54 8.06 6.88 1.08
CA ALA A 54 8.77 6.99 2.35
C ALA A 54 7.95 6.43 3.51
N ARG A 55 6.64 6.66 3.53
CA ARG A 55 5.73 6.10 4.55
C ARG A 55 5.75 4.57 4.47
N LEU A 56 5.67 4.02 3.27
CA LEU A 56 5.69 2.58 3.01
C LEU A 56 7.03 1.91 3.29
N ASN A 57 8.14 2.61 3.08
CA ASN A 57 9.47 2.14 3.47
C ASN A 57 9.70 2.18 4.99
N SER A 58 8.89 2.95 5.72
CA SER A 58 9.01 3.09 7.18
C SER A 58 8.08 2.15 7.96
N PHE A 59 7.22 1.39 7.27
CA PHE A 59 6.47 0.27 7.85
C PHE A 59 7.31 -1.02 7.85
#